data_AF-A0A837RHN2-F1
#
_entry.id   AF-A0A837RHN2-F1
#
_cell.length_a   1.000
_cell.length_b   1.000
_cell.length_c   1.000
_cell.angle_alpha   90.00
_cell.angle_beta   90.00
_cell.angle_gamma   90.00
#
_symmetry.space_group_name_H-M   'P 1'
#
loop_
_entity.id
_entity.type
_entity.pdbx_description
1 polymer ?
#
loop_
_entity_poly.entity_id
_entity_poly.type
_entity_poly.pdbx_seq_one_letter_code
_entity_poly.pdbx_strand_id
1 'polypeptide(L)'
;MLAGVTLALGCIVRPIGPVVVAGIIVFGLLIKFWKQHNYQSSLKILATLAIYFLLFSLAGWGIKASGINEYGLSNRDSEWKFVTGLNYDSNGAYSPDLNRFIDPSKSRNEMNNVEKAQVKRERTFLNQHHSWLRLFVNKTQLLWSSRTMATDSTNFNLNHSQKTFDLVNYSAYIGSIILIIFSWIGSLELFKTKFSDNLYLLLLPLMALAVVQLLIEVQGRYRIEFLPVIAIIGSLGLYKSIELIRSFAPKEKESLNLE
;
A
#
# COMPACT_ATOMS: atom_id res chain seq x y z
N MET A 1 15.38 6.16 -16.26
CA MET A 1 14.60 6.80 -17.33
C MET A 1 13.32 6.03 -17.64
N LEU A 2 13.38 4.79 -18.13
CA LEU A 2 12.17 3.96 -18.34
C LEU A 2 11.32 3.81 -17.07
N ALA A 3 11.96 3.64 -15.91
CA ALA A 3 11.29 3.62 -14.60
C ALA A 3 10.45 4.89 -14.30
N GLY A 4 10.83 6.05 -14.83
CA GLY A 4 10.09 7.30 -14.63
C GLY A 4 8.85 7.36 -15.52
N VAL A 5 8.95 6.82 -16.74
CA VAL A 5 7.82 6.66 -17.66
C VAL A 5 6.81 5.68 -17.09
N THR A 6 7.25 4.51 -16.65
CA THR A 6 6.34 3.50 -16.07
C THR A 6 5.70 3.99 -14.77
N LEU A 7 6.45 4.71 -13.93
CA LEU A 7 5.89 5.34 -12.73
C LEU A 7 4.84 6.40 -13.08
N ALA A 8 5.08 7.23 -14.10
CA ALA A 8 4.12 8.24 -14.55
C ALA A 8 2.83 7.59 -15.08
N LEU A 9 2.95 6.58 -15.96
CA LEU A 9 1.81 5.85 -16.49
C LEU A 9 0.99 5.18 -15.37
N GLY A 10 1.66 4.52 -14.42
CA GLY A 10 0.99 3.94 -13.26
C GLY A 10 0.23 4.98 -12.43
N CYS A 11 0.82 6.16 -12.21
CA CYS A 11 0.20 7.24 -11.44
C CYS A 11 -0.95 7.92 -12.17
N ILE A 12 -0.91 8.00 -13.50
CA ILE A 12 -2.00 8.53 -14.32
C ILE A 12 -3.23 7.63 -14.19
N VAL A 13 -3.03 6.30 -14.25
CA VAL A 13 -4.12 5.32 -14.10
C VAL A 13 -4.67 5.32 -12.67
N ARG A 14 -3.77 5.37 -11.67
CA ARG A 14 -4.18 5.39 -10.26
C ARG A 14 -3.21 6.26 -9.45
N PRO A 15 -3.65 7.42 -8.92
CA PRO A 15 -2.79 8.36 -8.23
C PRO A 15 -2.46 7.89 -6.79
N ILE A 16 -1.69 6.81 -6.69
CA ILE A 16 -1.00 6.34 -5.47
C ILE A 16 0.39 6.99 -5.37
N GLY A 17 0.80 7.65 -6.47
CA GLY A 17 2.10 8.24 -6.72
C GLY A 17 2.77 8.97 -5.56
N PRO A 18 2.08 9.81 -4.79
CA PRO A 18 2.74 10.57 -3.72
C PRO A 18 3.45 9.69 -2.68
N VAL A 19 2.88 8.53 -2.32
CA VAL A 19 3.45 7.64 -1.30
C VAL A 19 4.68 6.88 -1.83
N VAL A 20 4.58 6.35 -3.05
CA VAL A 20 5.69 5.65 -3.70
C VAL A 20 6.84 6.61 -3.99
N VAL A 21 6.53 7.81 -4.49
CA VAL A 21 7.51 8.87 -4.74
C VAL A 21 8.19 9.30 -3.44
N ALA A 22 7.46 9.45 -2.34
CA ALA A 22 8.05 9.76 -1.04
C ALA A 22 9.08 8.70 -0.61
N GLY A 23 8.76 7.41 -0.72
CA GLY A 23 9.70 6.33 -0.42
C GLY A 23 10.95 6.34 -1.31
N ILE A 24 10.80 6.63 -2.62
CA ILE A 24 11.91 6.76 -3.57
C ILE A 24 12.80 7.96 -3.24
N ILE A 25 12.21 9.10 -2.85
CA ILE A 25 12.96 10.30 -2.43
C ILE A 25 13.80 9.99 -1.19
N VAL A 26 13.19 9.37 -0.17
CA VAL A 26 13.89 8.98 1.06
C VAL A 26 15.05 8.04 0.74
N PHE A 27 14.85 7.05 -0.14
CA PHE A 27 15.91 6.16 -0.60
C PHE A 27 17.07 6.91 -1.28
N GLY A 28 16.74 7.80 -2.23
CA GLY A 28 17.74 8.56 -2.98
C GLY A 28 18.56 9.51 -2.12
N LEU A 29 17.92 10.18 -1.15
CA LEU A 29 18.56 11.14 -0.25
C LEU A 29 19.31 10.46 0.90
N LEU A 30 18.67 9.57 1.65
CA LEU A 30 19.28 9.00 2.86
C LEU A 30 20.27 7.88 2.54
N ILE A 31 19.92 6.99 1.60
CA ILE A 31 20.75 5.81 1.32
C ILE A 31 21.80 6.14 0.27
N LYS A 32 21.39 6.61 -0.92
CA LYS A 32 22.34 6.82 -2.03
C LYS A 32 23.21 8.05 -1.84
N PHE A 33 22.60 9.18 -1.47
CA PHE A 33 23.33 10.44 -1.33
C PHE A 33 24.10 10.50 0.00
N TRP A 34 23.43 10.35 1.14
CA TRP A 34 24.07 10.53 2.45
C TRP A 34 24.92 9.33 2.88
N LYS A 35 24.35 8.12 2.95
CA LYS A 35 25.09 6.94 3.44
C LYS A 35 26.21 6.51 2.47
N GLN A 36 25.90 6.42 1.17
CA GLN A 36 26.80 5.84 0.17
C GLN A 36 27.63 6.86 -0.62
N HIS A 37 27.36 8.17 -0.48
CA HIS A 37 28.03 9.23 -1.26
C HIS A 37 28.02 8.97 -2.79
N ASN A 38 27.01 8.26 -3.29
CA ASN A 38 26.92 7.84 -4.69
C ASN A 38 26.10 8.85 -5.49
N TYR A 39 26.74 9.99 -5.81
CA TYR A 39 26.10 11.10 -6.52
C TYR A 39 25.53 10.73 -7.88
N GLN A 40 26.19 9.83 -8.62
CA GLN A 40 25.69 9.37 -9.92
C GLN A 40 24.36 8.62 -9.80
N SER A 41 24.22 7.75 -8.81
CA SER A 41 22.96 7.03 -8.57
C SER A 41 21.86 7.97 -8.10
N SER A 42 22.17 8.92 -7.22
CA SER A 42 21.23 9.95 -6.79
C SER A 42 20.77 10.82 -7.95
N LEU A 43 21.67 11.18 -8.87
CA LEU A 43 21.33 11.94 -10.08
C LEU A 43 20.41 11.14 -11.01
N LYS A 44 20.63 9.83 -11.18
CA LYS A 44 19.74 8.94 -11.95
C LYS A 44 18.34 8.86 -11.33
N ILE A 45 18.24 8.84 -10.00
CA ILE A 45 16.96 8.88 -9.28
C ILE A 45 16.28 10.23 -9.52
N LEU A 46 17.01 11.33 -9.37
CA LEU A 46 16.49 12.68 -9.61
C LEU A 46 15.98 12.84 -11.05
N ALA A 47 16.76 12.38 -12.04
CA ALA A 47 16.35 12.39 -13.45
C ALA A 47 15.10 11.53 -13.69
N THR A 48 14.97 10.41 -12.98
CA THR A 48 13.78 9.55 -13.04
C THR A 48 12.55 10.25 -12.46
N LEU A 49 12.69 10.96 -11.34
CA LEU A 49 11.64 11.77 -10.74
C LEU A 49 11.27 12.97 -11.63
N ALA A 50 12.25 13.62 -12.25
CA ALA A 50 12.01 14.73 -13.18
C ALA A 50 11.18 14.29 -14.38
N ILE A 51 11.51 13.14 -15.00
CA ILE A 51 10.71 12.55 -16.09
C ILE A 51 9.29 12.24 -15.59
N TYR A 52 9.16 11.66 -14.39
CA TYR A 52 7.86 11.38 -13.79
C TYR A 52 6.99 12.63 -13.67
N PHE A 53 7.51 13.70 -13.05
CA PHE A 53 6.76 14.95 -12.85
C PHE A 53 6.43 15.64 -14.17
N LEU A 54 7.34 15.61 -15.14
CA LEU A 54 7.14 16.17 -16.47
C LEU A 54 5.99 15.45 -17.18
N LEU A 55 6.02 14.12 -17.25
CA LEU A 55 4.97 13.34 -17.92
C LEU A 55 3.63 13.45 -17.21
N PHE A 56 3.62 13.43 -15.87
CA PHE A 56 2.39 13.58 -15.09
C PHE A 56 1.77 14.98 -15.29
N SER A 57 2.59 16.02 -15.36
CA SER A 57 2.12 17.40 -15.63
C SER A 57 1.60 17.55 -17.04
N LEU A 58 2.29 16.99 -18.04
CA LEU A 58 1.85 17.00 -19.43
C LEU A 58 0.51 16.27 -19.60
N ALA A 59 0.34 15.12 -18.96
CA ALA A 59 -0.94 14.41 -18.96
C ALA A 59 -2.05 15.25 -18.30
N GLY A 60 -1.75 15.89 -17.18
CA GLY A 60 -2.67 16.81 -16.50
C GLY A 60 -3.08 18.00 -17.37
N TRP A 61 -2.15 18.59 -18.11
CA TRP A 61 -2.44 19.67 -19.06
C TRP A 61 -3.21 19.17 -20.29
N GLY A 62 -2.87 17.99 -20.82
CA GLY A 62 -3.60 17.38 -21.94
C GLY A 62 -5.08 17.16 -21.62
N ILE A 63 -5.38 16.68 -20.41
CA ILE A 63 -6.77 16.49 -19.94
C ILE A 63 -7.52 17.82 -19.78
N LYS A 64 -6.83 18.88 -19.35
CA LYS A 64 -7.43 20.23 -19.28
C LYS A 64 -7.70 20.78 -20.67
N ALA A 65 -6.72 20.67 -21.56
CA ALA A 65 -6.79 21.18 -22.93
C ALA A 65 -7.85 20.44 -23.77
N SER A 66 -8.10 19.16 -23.51
CA SER A 66 -9.14 18.39 -24.20
C SER A 66 -10.56 18.71 -23.72
N GLY A 67 -10.73 19.52 -22.68
CA GLY A 67 -12.04 19.84 -22.10
C GLY A 67 -12.69 18.69 -21.34
N ILE A 68 -12.00 17.54 -21.17
CA ILE A 68 -12.52 16.39 -20.41
C ILE A 68 -12.67 16.75 -18.93
N ASN A 69 -11.71 17.48 -18.37
CA ASN A 69 -11.76 17.93 -16.98
C ASN A 69 -10.94 19.21 -16.80
N GLU A 70 -11.60 20.31 -16.42
CA GLU A 70 -10.97 21.61 -16.12
C GLU A 70 -9.87 21.51 -15.03
N TYR A 71 -9.96 20.49 -14.18
CA TYR A 71 -9.04 20.27 -13.07
C TYR A 71 -7.88 19.33 -13.40
N GLY A 72 -7.86 18.73 -14.61
CA GLY A 72 -6.80 17.80 -15.04
C GLY A 72 -6.69 16.57 -14.14
N LEU A 73 -5.47 16.27 -13.68
CA LEU A 73 -5.17 15.17 -12.73
C LEU A 73 -5.13 15.62 -11.26
N SER A 74 -5.58 16.84 -10.94
CA SER A 74 -5.55 17.34 -9.56
C SER A 74 -6.57 16.62 -8.67
N ASN A 75 -6.16 16.24 -7.46
CA ASN A 75 -7.09 15.73 -6.45
C ASN A 75 -7.87 16.88 -5.80
N ARG A 76 -9.20 16.86 -5.86
CA ARG A 76 -10.07 17.89 -5.26
C ARG A 76 -10.70 17.49 -3.92
N ASP A 77 -10.62 16.20 -3.56
CA ASP A 77 -11.17 15.64 -2.33
C ASP A 77 -10.03 15.10 -1.47
N SER A 78 -9.15 15.98 -1.00
CA SER A 78 -8.02 15.60 -0.16
C SER A 78 -8.43 15.21 1.25
N GLU A 79 -9.42 15.89 1.82
CA GLU A 79 -9.79 15.76 3.24
C GLU A 79 -10.69 14.54 3.51
N TRP A 80 -11.51 14.13 2.54
CA TRP A 80 -12.40 12.98 2.68
C TRP A 80 -11.69 11.71 3.17
N LYS A 81 -10.47 11.48 2.68
CA LYS A 81 -9.65 10.33 3.11
C LYS A 81 -9.35 10.36 4.61
N PHE A 82 -9.23 11.53 5.22
CA PHE A 82 -9.05 11.67 6.66
C PHE A 82 -10.38 11.62 7.41
N VAL A 83 -11.46 12.13 6.83
CA VAL A 83 -12.82 12.01 7.41
C VAL A 83 -13.15 10.53 7.63
N THR A 84 -13.00 9.71 6.59
CA THR A 84 -13.21 8.26 6.70
C THR A 84 -12.11 7.61 7.54
N GLY A 85 -10.85 7.97 7.31
CA GLY A 85 -9.70 7.34 7.96
C GLY A 85 -9.64 7.50 9.47
N LEU A 86 -10.10 8.63 10.01
CA LEU A 86 -10.07 8.92 11.44
C LEU A 86 -11.38 8.56 12.15
N ASN A 87 -12.42 8.17 11.41
CA ASN A 87 -13.69 7.78 12.02
C ASN A 87 -13.50 6.50 12.83
N TYR A 88 -13.70 6.62 14.15
CA TYR A 88 -13.46 5.54 15.09
C TYR A 88 -14.47 4.40 14.95
N ASP A 89 -15.75 4.73 14.76
CA ASP A 89 -16.85 3.75 14.70
C ASP A 89 -16.73 2.78 13.51
N SER A 90 -16.28 3.29 12.37
CA SER A 90 -16.04 2.48 11.15
C SER A 90 -14.66 1.84 11.11
N ASN A 91 -13.82 2.01 12.14
CA ASN A 91 -12.42 1.58 12.15
C ASN A 91 -11.64 2.07 10.92
N GLY A 92 -11.88 3.31 10.48
CA GLY A 92 -11.18 3.91 9.35
C GLY A 92 -11.63 3.42 7.96
N ALA A 93 -12.72 2.66 7.88
CA ALA A 93 -13.31 2.18 6.63
C ALA A 93 -14.49 3.05 6.20
N TYR A 94 -14.87 2.99 4.92
CA TYR A 94 -16.11 3.63 4.50
C TYR A 94 -17.32 3.00 5.21
N SER A 95 -18.16 3.85 5.81
CA SER A 95 -19.49 3.51 6.33
C SER A 95 -20.56 4.36 5.63
N PRO A 96 -21.75 3.81 5.33
CA PRO A 96 -22.88 4.57 4.80
C PRO A 96 -23.24 5.80 5.65
N ASP A 97 -22.98 5.76 6.97
CA ASP A 97 -23.26 6.88 7.87
C ASP A 97 -22.46 8.13 7.53
N LEU A 98 -21.30 7.98 6.87
CA LEU A 98 -20.47 9.11 6.45
C LEU A 98 -21.12 9.90 5.31
N ASN A 99 -22.08 9.30 4.58
CA ASN A 99 -22.77 9.99 3.48
C ASN A 99 -23.58 11.19 3.95
N ARG A 100 -23.94 11.26 5.24
CA ARG A 100 -24.58 12.45 5.84
C ARG A 100 -23.71 13.71 5.75
N PHE A 101 -22.40 13.54 5.57
CA PHE A 101 -21.45 14.63 5.41
C PHE A 101 -21.24 15.02 3.95
N ILE A 102 -21.90 14.36 2.99
CA ILE A 102 -21.86 14.68 1.57
C ILE A 102 -23.14 15.43 1.22
N ASP A 103 -23.01 16.66 0.75
CA ASP A 103 -24.12 17.48 0.30
C ASP A 103 -23.87 17.89 -1.16
N PRO A 104 -24.56 17.27 -2.14
CA PRO A 104 -24.34 17.54 -3.55
C PRO A 104 -24.81 18.94 -3.98
N SER A 105 -25.57 19.64 -3.14
CA SER A 105 -26.04 21.01 -3.44
C SER A 105 -25.01 22.09 -3.13
N LYS A 106 -23.95 21.76 -2.37
CA LYS A 106 -22.92 22.71 -1.92
C LYS A 106 -21.70 22.71 -2.81
N SER A 107 -21.01 23.85 -2.84
CA SER A 107 -19.74 23.98 -3.55
C SER A 107 -18.65 23.14 -2.87
N ARG A 108 -17.64 22.73 -3.65
CA ARG A 108 -16.51 21.96 -3.13
C ARG A 108 -15.77 22.65 -2.00
N ASN A 109 -15.67 23.99 -2.05
CA ASN A 109 -15.02 24.79 -1.02
C ASN A 109 -15.79 24.77 0.31
N GLU A 110 -17.12 24.87 0.25
CA GLU A 110 -17.97 24.75 1.44
C GLU A 110 -17.83 23.35 2.06
N MET A 111 -17.88 22.33 1.22
CA MET A 111 -17.76 20.95 1.68
C MET A 111 -16.37 20.63 2.24
N ASN A 112 -15.30 21.24 1.72
CA ASN A 112 -13.96 21.12 2.30
C ASN A 112 -13.90 21.64 3.76
N ASN A 113 -14.64 22.70 4.07
CA ASN A 113 -14.73 23.22 5.44
C ASN A 113 -15.48 22.25 6.37
N VAL A 114 -16.54 21.61 5.87
CA VAL A 114 -17.28 20.56 6.60
C VAL A 114 -16.37 19.37 6.89
N GLU A 115 -15.61 18.90 5.90
CA GLU A 115 -14.66 17.79 6.03
C GLU A 115 -13.57 18.11 7.06
N LYS A 116 -12.96 19.30 7.00
CA LYS A 116 -11.95 19.74 7.99
C LYS A 116 -12.52 19.82 9.41
N ALA A 117 -13.74 20.31 9.56
CA ALA A 117 -14.41 20.36 10.85
C ALA A 117 -14.64 18.95 11.41
N GLN A 118 -15.04 17.99 10.56
CA GLN A 118 -15.20 16.60 10.96
C GLN A 118 -13.86 15.95 11.34
N VAL A 119 -12.81 16.13 10.55
CA VAL A 119 -11.44 15.66 10.88
C VAL A 119 -10.99 16.18 12.24
N LYS A 120 -11.25 17.46 12.54
CA LYS A 120 -10.94 18.06 13.84
C LYS A 120 -11.73 17.41 14.97
N ARG A 121 -13.03 17.14 14.78
CA ARG A 121 -13.87 16.45 15.77
C ARG A 121 -13.35 15.04 16.07
N GLU A 122 -13.09 14.24 15.04
CA GLU A 122 -12.57 12.87 15.19
C GLU A 122 -11.20 12.88 15.90
N ARG A 123 -10.30 13.80 15.52
CA ARG A 123 -9.01 13.97 16.22
C ARG A 123 -9.20 14.29 17.70
N THR A 124 -10.08 15.23 18.04
CA THR A 124 -10.36 15.58 19.43
C THR A 124 -10.92 14.40 20.20
N PHE A 125 -11.86 13.66 19.62
CA PHE A 125 -12.42 12.45 20.21
C PHE A 125 -11.33 11.41 20.51
N LEU A 126 -10.47 11.10 19.52
CA LEU A 126 -9.38 10.14 19.66
C LEU A 126 -8.36 10.54 20.74
N ASN A 127 -8.07 11.84 20.86
CA ASN A 127 -7.19 12.38 21.89
C ASN A 127 -7.80 12.25 23.29
N GLN A 128 -9.06 12.64 23.46
CA GLN A 128 -9.74 12.61 24.76
C GLN A 128 -9.96 11.19 25.28
N HIS A 129 -10.20 10.23 24.37
CA HIS A 129 -10.47 8.83 24.72
C HIS A 129 -9.23 7.93 24.56
N HIS A 130 -8.04 8.50 24.32
CA HIS A 130 -6.79 7.76 24.10
C HIS A 130 -6.90 6.58 23.12
N SER A 131 -7.74 6.74 22.09
CA SER A 131 -8.21 5.62 21.26
C SER A 131 -7.40 5.40 19.98
N TRP A 132 -6.32 6.17 19.79
CA TRP A 132 -5.43 6.09 18.62
C TRP A 132 -4.86 4.69 18.38
N LEU A 133 -4.28 4.07 19.41
CA LEU A 133 -3.65 2.76 19.27
C LEU A 133 -4.68 1.71 18.85
N ARG A 134 -5.85 1.72 19.50
CA ARG A 134 -6.94 0.79 19.17
C ARG A 134 -7.44 1.00 17.74
N LEU A 135 -7.62 2.25 17.31
CA LEU A 135 -7.98 2.56 15.93
C LEU A 135 -6.93 2.02 14.94
N PHE A 136 -5.64 2.23 15.21
CA PHE A 136 -4.56 1.75 14.35
C PHE A 136 -4.49 0.22 14.25
N VAL A 137 -4.68 -0.48 15.38
CA VAL A 137 -4.76 -1.94 15.40
C VAL A 137 -5.95 -2.43 14.59
N ASN A 138 -7.14 -1.86 14.83
CA ASN A 138 -8.36 -2.26 14.11
C ASN A 138 -8.24 -1.99 12.61
N LYS A 139 -7.64 -0.86 12.21
CA LYS A 139 -7.36 -0.51 10.81
C LYS A 139 -6.42 -1.50 10.16
N THR A 140 -5.34 -1.86 10.85
CA THR A 140 -4.35 -2.83 10.37
C THR A 140 -4.99 -4.22 10.22
N GLN A 141 -5.78 -4.64 11.22
CA GLN A 141 -6.53 -5.89 11.16
C GLN A 141 -7.51 -5.87 9.98
N LEU A 142 -8.34 -4.84 9.86
CA LEU A 142 -9.30 -4.73 8.76
C LEU A 142 -8.60 -4.75 7.40
N LEU A 143 -7.47 -4.05 7.26
CA LEU A 143 -6.73 -4.04 6.01
C LEU A 143 -6.14 -5.41 5.69
N TRP A 144 -5.46 -6.06 6.62
CA TRP A 144 -4.64 -7.24 6.31
C TRP A 144 -5.34 -8.58 6.54
N SER A 145 -6.34 -8.64 7.44
CA SER A 145 -7.04 -9.87 7.80
C SER A 145 -8.45 -9.99 7.22
N SER A 146 -8.94 -9.02 6.47
CA SER A 146 -10.23 -9.16 5.78
C SER A 146 -10.08 -9.91 4.46
N ARG A 147 -11.15 -10.58 4.01
CA ARG A 147 -11.19 -11.18 2.68
C ARG A 147 -10.97 -10.14 1.58
N THR A 148 -10.46 -10.58 0.44
CA THR A 148 -10.40 -9.73 -0.75
C THR A 148 -11.82 -9.41 -1.26
N MET A 149 -12.03 -8.18 -1.74
CA MET A 149 -13.27 -7.77 -2.42
C MET A 149 -13.12 -7.83 -3.95
N ALA A 150 -12.09 -8.51 -4.46
CA ALA A 150 -11.81 -8.58 -5.90
C ALA A 150 -12.95 -9.25 -6.67
N THR A 151 -13.46 -10.38 -6.16
CA THR A 151 -14.57 -11.13 -6.78
C THR A 151 -15.90 -10.35 -6.73
N ASP A 152 -16.13 -9.58 -5.66
CA ASP A 152 -17.29 -8.68 -5.52
C ASP A 152 -17.21 -7.55 -6.56
N SER A 153 -16.03 -6.95 -6.71
CA SER A 153 -15.82 -5.81 -7.61
C SER A 153 -15.97 -6.18 -9.09
N THR A 154 -15.76 -7.45 -9.44
CA THR A 154 -15.92 -7.95 -10.81
C THR A 154 -17.28 -8.62 -11.06
N ASN A 155 -18.21 -8.58 -10.09
CA ASN A 155 -19.49 -9.30 -10.15
C ASN A 155 -19.32 -10.79 -10.53
N PHE A 156 -18.27 -11.43 -9.99
CA PHE A 156 -17.92 -12.80 -10.37
C PHE A 156 -19.05 -13.80 -10.07
N ASN A 157 -19.81 -13.52 -9.01
CA ASN A 157 -20.99 -14.27 -8.58
C ASN A 157 -22.15 -14.26 -9.59
N LEU A 158 -22.22 -13.29 -10.51
CA LEU A 158 -23.27 -13.25 -11.53
C LEU A 158 -23.01 -14.24 -12.67
N ASN A 159 -21.74 -14.59 -12.92
CA ASN A 159 -21.33 -15.45 -14.03
C ASN A 159 -20.96 -16.88 -13.59
N HIS A 160 -20.89 -17.14 -12.28
CA HIS A 160 -20.44 -18.41 -11.74
C HIS A 160 -21.36 -18.89 -10.62
N SER A 161 -21.34 -20.20 -10.37
CA SER A 161 -22.09 -20.78 -9.25
C SER A 161 -21.60 -20.22 -7.90
N GLN A 162 -22.50 -20.13 -6.92
CA GLN A 162 -22.18 -19.69 -5.57
C GLN A 162 -21.04 -20.53 -4.95
N LYS A 163 -21.05 -21.85 -5.19
CA LYS A 163 -19.98 -22.76 -4.71
C LYS A 163 -18.61 -22.37 -5.25
N THR A 164 -18.52 -22.04 -6.54
CA THR A 164 -17.27 -21.59 -7.17
C THR A 164 -16.82 -20.26 -6.58
N PHE A 165 -17.74 -19.31 -6.40
CA PHE A 165 -17.47 -18.01 -5.78
C PHE A 165 -16.92 -18.16 -4.35
N ASP A 166 -17.55 -19.01 -3.54
CA ASP A 166 -17.12 -19.25 -2.16
C ASP A 166 -15.76 -19.94 -2.10
N LEU A 167 -15.53 -20.94 -2.95
CA LEU A 167 -14.23 -21.64 -3.04
C LEU A 167 -13.11 -20.68 -3.40
N VAL A 168 -13.29 -19.86 -4.45
CA VAL A 168 -12.28 -18.88 -4.89
C VAL A 168 -11.95 -17.88 -3.77
N ASN A 169 -12.98 -17.35 -3.10
CA ASN A 169 -12.79 -16.41 -2.00
C ASN A 169 -12.08 -17.04 -0.80
N TYR A 170 -12.43 -18.28 -0.47
CA TYR A 170 -11.81 -19.03 0.61
C TYR A 170 -10.33 -19.33 0.30
N SER A 171 -10.02 -19.78 -0.92
CA SER A 171 -8.64 -20.00 -1.37
C SER A 171 -7.81 -18.72 -1.36
N ALA A 172 -8.37 -17.60 -1.82
CA ALA A 172 -7.70 -16.30 -1.79
C ALA A 172 -7.43 -15.83 -0.36
N TYR A 173 -8.37 -16.09 0.56
CA TYR A 173 -8.21 -15.77 1.97
C TYR A 173 -7.10 -16.60 2.63
N ILE A 174 -7.07 -17.93 2.41
CA ILE A 174 -5.97 -18.79 2.87
C ILE A 174 -4.64 -18.33 2.30
N GLY A 175 -4.57 -18.05 1.00
CA GLY A 175 -3.35 -17.56 0.35
C GLY A 175 -2.84 -16.26 0.99
N SER A 176 -3.75 -15.36 1.36
CA SER A 176 -3.40 -14.11 2.06
C SER A 176 -2.85 -14.37 3.47
N ILE A 177 -3.44 -15.31 4.22
CA ILE A 177 -2.94 -15.71 5.55
C ILE A 177 -1.53 -16.29 5.44
N ILE A 178 -1.32 -17.25 4.53
CA ILE A 178 -0.03 -17.89 4.30
C ILE A 178 1.03 -16.84 3.95
N LEU A 179 0.69 -15.95 3.01
CA LEU A 179 1.57 -14.87 2.60
C LEU A 179 1.95 -13.96 3.77
N ILE A 180 0.99 -13.56 4.60
CA ILE A 180 1.23 -12.69 5.76
C ILE A 180 2.14 -13.40 6.77
N ILE A 181 1.87 -14.65 7.13
CA ILE A 181 2.69 -15.42 8.09
C ILE A 181 4.14 -15.49 7.61
N PHE A 182 4.37 -15.90 6.36
CA PHE A 182 5.73 -15.96 5.83
C PHE A 182 6.36 -14.58 5.66
N SER A 183 5.58 -13.54 5.36
CA SER A 183 6.11 -12.16 5.30
C SER A 183 6.56 -11.65 6.66
N TRP A 184 5.87 -12.04 7.74
CA TRP A 184 6.32 -11.77 9.12
C TRP A 184 7.63 -12.47 9.43
N ILE A 185 7.75 -13.77 9.12
CA ILE A 185 8.99 -14.54 9.32
C ILE A 185 10.14 -13.92 8.50
N GLY A 186 9.88 -13.61 7.22
CA GLY A 186 10.86 -12.98 6.34
C GLY A 186 11.29 -11.60 6.85
N SER A 187 10.36 -10.80 7.38
CA SER A 187 10.67 -9.49 7.98
C SER A 187 11.56 -9.63 9.21
N LEU A 188 11.35 -10.64 10.06
CA LEU A 188 12.23 -10.92 11.21
C LEU A 188 13.64 -11.32 10.75
N GLU A 189 13.74 -12.06 9.65
CA GLU A 189 15.03 -12.44 9.06
C GLU A 189 15.79 -11.25 8.47
N LEU A 190 15.08 -10.25 7.92
CA LEU A 190 15.69 -9.01 7.41
C LEU A 190 16.50 -8.26 8.48
N PHE A 191 16.21 -8.45 9.77
CA PHE A 191 17.00 -7.85 10.86
C PHE A 191 18.31 -8.60 11.16
N LYS A 192 18.40 -9.89 10.78
CA LYS A 192 19.55 -10.75 11.08
C LYS A 192 20.50 -10.85 9.90
N THR A 193 19.95 -10.94 8.69
CA THR A 193 20.71 -11.12 7.47
C THR A 193 21.01 -9.77 6.82
N LYS A 194 22.27 -9.55 6.38
CA LYS A 194 22.63 -8.35 5.63
C LYS A 194 22.12 -8.47 4.20
N PHE A 195 21.28 -7.52 3.78
CA PHE A 195 20.80 -7.43 2.40
C PHE A 195 21.46 -6.27 1.67
N SER A 196 21.38 -6.30 0.34
CA SER A 196 21.79 -5.14 -0.44
C SER A 196 20.94 -3.94 -0.05
N ASP A 197 21.59 -2.79 0.12
CA ASP A 197 20.90 -1.53 0.39
C ASP A 197 19.84 -1.19 -0.69
N ASN A 198 19.94 -1.75 -1.90
CA ASN A 198 18.93 -1.52 -2.93
C ASN A 198 17.54 -2.10 -2.57
N LEU A 199 17.45 -3.04 -1.63
CA LEU A 199 16.17 -3.55 -1.14
C LEU A 199 15.33 -2.44 -0.47
N TYR A 200 15.98 -1.42 0.11
CA TYR A 200 15.29 -0.27 0.69
C TYR A 200 14.47 0.52 -0.33
N LEU A 201 14.77 0.41 -1.63
CA LEU A 201 13.94 1.00 -2.68
C LEU A 201 12.52 0.40 -2.71
N LEU A 202 12.37 -0.86 -2.28
CA LEU A 202 11.07 -1.54 -2.19
C LEU A 202 10.44 -1.39 -0.80
N LEU A 203 11.25 -1.49 0.25
CA LEU A 203 10.78 -1.44 1.64
C LEU A 203 10.31 -0.05 2.06
N LEU A 204 11.01 1.02 1.66
CA LEU A 204 10.66 2.38 2.09
C LEU A 204 9.30 2.83 1.55
N PRO A 205 8.95 2.62 0.27
CA PRO A 205 7.58 2.83 -0.22
C PRO A 205 6.51 2.02 0.53
N LEU A 206 6.79 0.75 0.85
CA LEU A 206 5.88 -0.10 1.64
C LEU A 206 5.65 0.47 3.04
N MET A 207 6.73 0.88 3.72
CA MET A 207 6.65 1.50 5.04
C MET A 207 5.93 2.84 5.00
N ALA A 208 6.19 3.67 3.99
CA ALA A 208 5.50 4.93 3.79
C ALA A 208 3.99 4.71 3.62
N LEU A 209 3.60 3.68 2.86
CA LEU A 209 2.19 3.32 2.71
C LEU A 209 1.59 2.86 4.04
N ALA A 210 2.27 1.96 4.76
CA ALA A 210 1.79 1.46 6.04
C ALA A 210 1.52 2.60 7.04
N VAL A 211 2.43 3.58 7.12
CA VAL A 211 2.27 4.75 7.99
C VAL A 211 1.12 5.65 7.52
N VAL A 212 1.05 5.95 6.23
CA VAL A 212 -0.01 6.83 5.68
C VAL A 212 -1.39 6.21 5.89
N GLN A 213 -1.54 4.89 5.71
CA GLN A 213 -2.79 4.16 5.92
C GLN A 213 -3.30 4.20 7.37
N LEU A 214 -2.45 4.45 8.36
CA LEU A 214 -2.91 4.68 9.73
C LEU A 214 -3.75 5.96 9.84
N LEU A 215 -3.47 6.97 9.00
CA LEU A 215 -4.14 8.26 9.05
C LEU A 215 -5.30 8.38 8.06
N ILE A 216 -5.18 7.77 6.88
CA ILE A 216 -6.18 7.86 5.82
C ILE A 216 -7.14 6.66 5.82
N GLU A 217 -8.18 6.73 5.01
CA GLU A 217 -9.12 5.64 4.75
C GLU A 217 -8.41 4.32 4.45
N VAL A 218 -8.95 3.23 5.00
CA VAL A 218 -8.51 1.86 4.76
C VAL A 218 -9.51 1.15 3.86
N GLN A 219 -9.02 0.62 2.74
CA GLN A 219 -9.80 -0.19 1.82
C GLN A 219 -8.98 -1.37 1.33
N GLY A 220 -9.66 -2.50 1.08
CA GLY A 220 -9.00 -3.72 0.62
C GLY A 220 -8.18 -3.53 -0.66
N ARG A 221 -8.58 -2.56 -1.52
CA ARG A 221 -7.90 -2.25 -2.78
C ARG A 221 -6.50 -1.65 -2.64
N TYR A 222 -6.09 -1.17 -1.46
CA TYR A 222 -4.75 -0.61 -1.23
C TYR A 222 -3.68 -1.66 -0.93
N ARG A 223 -4.07 -2.94 -0.84
CA ARG A 223 -3.15 -4.07 -0.64
C ARG A 223 -2.47 -4.51 -1.93
N ILE A 224 -3.17 -4.33 -3.06
CA ILE A 224 -2.82 -4.95 -4.34
C ILE A 224 -1.48 -4.43 -4.85
N GLU A 225 -1.22 -3.14 -4.62
CA GLU A 225 -0.08 -2.43 -5.20
C GLU A 225 1.25 -2.81 -4.56
N PHE A 226 1.22 -3.35 -3.35
CA PHE A 226 2.40 -3.80 -2.61
C PHE A 226 2.46 -5.30 -2.39
N LEU A 227 1.45 -6.04 -2.88
CA LEU A 227 1.45 -7.49 -2.85
C LEU A 227 2.73 -8.10 -3.44
N PRO A 228 3.32 -7.59 -4.54
CA PRO A 228 4.59 -8.12 -5.05
C PRO A 228 5.75 -7.95 -4.07
N VAL A 229 5.83 -6.81 -3.37
CA VAL A 229 6.89 -6.56 -2.37
C VAL A 229 6.73 -7.50 -1.18
N ILE A 230 5.49 -7.67 -0.72
CA ILE A 230 5.14 -8.59 0.37
C ILE A 230 5.46 -10.04 -0.05
N ALA A 231 5.17 -10.43 -1.29
CA ALA A 231 5.53 -11.75 -1.82
C ALA A 231 7.04 -12.00 -1.83
N ILE A 232 7.85 -11.00 -2.17
CA ILE A 232 9.31 -11.11 -2.08
C ILE A 232 9.75 -11.38 -0.64
N ILE A 233 9.23 -10.61 0.33
CA ILE A 233 9.55 -10.80 1.76
C ILE A 233 9.04 -12.16 2.25
N GLY A 234 7.82 -12.55 1.86
CA GLY A 234 7.23 -13.84 2.17
C GLY A 234 8.03 -15.00 1.62
N SER A 235 8.61 -14.87 0.42
CA SER A 235 9.46 -15.92 -0.17
C SER A 235 10.72 -16.17 0.66
N LEU A 236 11.31 -15.13 1.25
CA LEU A 236 12.44 -15.26 2.18
C LEU A 236 12.02 -16.00 3.45
N GLY A 237 10.87 -15.67 4.02
CA GLY A 237 10.33 -16.34 5.20
C GLY A 237 10.05 -17.83 4.95
N LEU A 238 9.42 -18.14 3.82
CA LEU A 238 9.18 -19.52 3.38
C LEU A 238 10.49 -20.30 3.21
N TYR A 239 11.47 -19.72 2.53
CA TYR A 239 12.78 -20.32 2.34
C TYR A 239 13.44 -20.67 3.67
N LYS A 240 13.43 -19.74 4.63
CA LYS A 240 13.99 -19.95 5.97
C LYS A 240 13.22 -21.00 6.78
N SER A 241 11.90 -21.02 6.68
CA SER A 241 11.10 -22.07 7.31
C SER A 241 11.45 -23.46 6.76
N ILE A 242 11.62 -23.60 5.44
CA ILE A 242 12.03 -24.86 4.81
C ILE A 242 13.45 -25.26 5.24
N GLU A 243 14.40 -24.31 5.25
CA GLU A 243 15.78 -24.54 5.70
C GLU A 243 15.82 -25.05 7.15
N LEU A 244 15.03 -24.41 8.03
CA LEU A 244 14.89 -24.83 9.42
C LEU A 244 14.32 -26.25 9.52
N ILE A 245 13.25 -26.58 8.80
CA ILE A 245 12.66 -27.93 8.80
C ILE A 245 13.68 -28.97 8.30
N ARG A 246 14.44 -28.66 7.25
CA ARG A 246 15.50 -29.54 6.74
C ARG A 246 16.62 -29.77 7.75
N SER A 247 16.96 -28.78 8.58
CA SER A 247 17.97 -28.93 9.62
C SER A 247 17.60 -29.96 10.71
N PHE A 248 16.29 -30.21 10.90
CA PHE A 248 15.77 -31.23 11.80
C PHE A 248 15.53 -32.58 11.12
N ALA A 249 15.62 -32.67 9.80
CA ALA A 249 15.49 -33.94 9.11
C ALA A 249 16.74 -34.81 9.38
N PRO A 250 16.57 -36.12 9.65
CA PRO A 250 17.71 -37.01 9.84
C PRO A 250 18.56 -36.99 8.57
N LYS A 251 19.86 -36.72 8.72
CA LYS A 251 20.82 -36.90 7.63
C LYS A 251 20.78 -38.37 7.23
N GLU A 252 20.28 -38.69 6.03
CA GLU A 252 20.52 -39.99 5.43
C GLU A 252 22.04 -40.20 5.41
N LYS A 253 22.50 -41.25 6.10
CA LYS A 253 23.87 -41.71 5.96
C LYS A 253 24.02 -42.11 4.50
N GLU A 254 24.78 -41.35 3.72
CA GLU A 254 25.35 -41.85 2.47
C GLU A 254 26.11 -43.13 2.82
N SER A 255 25.50 -44.28 2.51
CA SER A 255 26.16 -45.56 2.50
C SER A 255 27.16 -45.55 1.35
N LEU A 256 28.36 -45.04 1.62
CA LEU A 256 29.57 -45.35 0.87
C LEU A 256 29.92 -46.82 1.13
N ASN A 257 29.19 -47.71 0.46
CA ASN A 257 29.64 -49.05 0.13
C ASN A 257 29.75 -49.10 -1.38
N LEU A 258 30.94 -48.82 -1.89
CA LEU A 258 31.40 -49.41 -3.13
C LEU A 258 32.75 -50.06 -2.78
N GLU A 259 32.66 -51.38 -2.64
CA GLU A 259 33.78 -52.33 -2.66
C GLU A 259 34.58 -52.20 -3.97
#